data_AF-A0A5B0PL78-F1
#
_entry.id   AF-A0A5B0PL78-F1
#
_cell.length_a   1.000
_cell.length_b   1.000
_cell.length_c   1.000
_cell.angle_alpha   90.00
_cell.angle_beta   90.00
_cell.angle_gamma   90.00
#
_symmetry.space_group_name_H-M   'P 1'
#
loop_
_entity.id
_entity.type
_entity.pdbx_description
1 polymer ?
#
loop_
_entity_poly.entity_id
_entity_poly.type
_entity_poly.pdbx_seq_one_letter_code
_entity_poly.pdbx_strand_id
1 'polypeptide(L)' 'MPEEFSFQANDIIAITQTDPDGWWQGELLDDFRRKQNSANGNGGNVLPSNFVDLLN' A
#
# COMPACT_ATOMS: atom_id res chain seq x y z
N MET A 1 -12.00 10.36 2.93
CA MET A 1 -11.91 9.39 1.82
C MET A 1 -10.78 8.42 2.16
N PRO A 2 -10.79 7.17 1.67
CA PRO A 2 -9.61 6.34 1.77
C PRO A 2 -8.43 7.08 1.13
N GLU A 3 -7.31 7.16 1.83
CA GLU A 3 -6.12 7.84 1.32
C GLU A 3 -5.22 6.82 0.63
N GLU A 4 -4.67 7.20 -0.52
CA GLU A 4 -3.66 6.41 -1.21
C GLU A 4 -2.32 6.49 -0.47
N PHE A 5 -1.47 5.48 -0.62
CA PHE A 5 -0.09 5.56 -0.16
C PHE A 5 0.92 5.26 -1.25
N SER A 6 2.08 5.88 -1.13
CA SER A 6 3.19 5.71 -2.08
C SER A 6 3.99 4.46 -1.76
N PHE A 7 4.25 3.63 -2.77
CA PHE A 7 5.16 2.48 -2.70
C PHE A 7 6.08 2.49 -3.92
N GLN A 8 7.10 1.64 -3.88
CA GLN A 8 8.08 1.49 -4.95
C GLN A 8 8.34 0.01 -5.24
N ALA A 9 9.04 -0.27 -6.34
CA ALA A 9 9.44 -1.63 -6.68
C ALA A 9 10.19 -2.30 -5.51
N ASN A 10 9.86 -3.58 -5.27
CA ASN A 10 10.36 -4.41 -4.17
C ASN A 10 9.83 -4.07 -2.76
N ASP A 11 8.86 -3.16 -2.63
CA ASP A 11 8.09 -3.08 -1.40
C ASP A 11 7.31 -4.36 -1.14
N ILE A 12 7.31 -4.82 0.11
CA ILE A 12 6.43 -5.89 0.55
C ILE A 12 5.26 -5.26 1.29
N ILE A 13 4.06 -5.55 0.81
CA ILE A 13 2.81 -4.97 1.28
C ILE A 13 1.95 -6.11 1.83
N ALA A 14 1.49 -5.97 3.07
CA ALA A 14 0.46 -6.83 3.62
C ALA A 14 -0.90 -6.36 3.10
N ILE A 15 -1.52 -7.14 2.21
CA ILE A 15 -2.86 -6.87 1.71
C ILE A 15 -3.89 -7.27 2.77
N THR A 16 -4.77 -6.34 3.13
CA THR A 16 -5.81 -6.51 4.16
C THR A 16 -7.21 -6.63 3.55
N GLN A 17 -7.45 -6.06 2.37
CA GLN A 17 -8.69 -6.21 1.61
C GLN A 17 -8.41 -6.11 0.11
N THR A 18 -9.08 -6.97 -0.67
CA THR A 18 -9.08 -6.91 -2.13
C THR A 18 -10.48 -6.54 -2.62
N ASP A 19 -10.60 -5.45 -3.36
CA ASP A 19 -11.86 -5.06 -4.00
C ASP A 19 -11.80 -5.30 -5.53
N PRO A 20 -12.95 -5.58 -6.17
CA PRO A 20 -13.01 -5.91 -7.60
C PRO A 20 -12.86 -4.69 -8.53
N ASP A 21 -12.82 -3.47 -7.99
CA ASP A 21 -12.65 -2.22 -8.74
C ASP A 21 -11.18 -1.90 -9.06
N GLY A 22 -10.25 -2.74 -8.60
CA GLY A 22 -8.81 -2.57 -8.82
C GLY A 22 -8.09 -1.77 -7.74
N TRP A 23 -8.80 -1.32 -6.70
CA TRP A 23 -8.21 -0.63 -5.56
C TRP A 23 -8.19 -1.54 -4.35
N TRP A 24 -7.01 -1.89 -3.89
CA TRP A 24 -6.83 -2.76 -2.73
C TRP A 24 -6.42 -1.97 -1.51
N GLN A 25 -6.60 -2.58 -0.34
CA GLN A 25 -6.11 -2.03 0.92
C GLN A 25 -4.94 -2.86 1.44
N GLY A 26 -3.95 -2.17 1.99
CA GLY A 26 -2.79 -2.79 2.59
C GLY A 26 -1.86 -1.82 3.31
N GLU A 27 -0.81 -2.37 3.90
CA GLU A 27 0.23 -1.62 4.60
C GLU A 27 1.63 -2.11 4.24
N LEU A 28 2.59 -1.18 4.16
CA LEU A 28 4.00 -1.52 3.97
C LEU A 28 4.50 -2.35 5.17
N LEU A 29 5.12 -3.50 4.94
CA LEU A 29 5.77 -4.26 6.00
C LEU A 29 7.02 -3.56 6.56
N ASP A 30 7.65 -2.69 5.78
CA ASP A 30 8.73 -1.84 6.25
C ASP A 30 8.18 -0.70 7.13
N ASP A 31 8.34 -0.86 8.45
CA ASP A 31 7.94 0.11 9.48
C ASP A 31 8.56 1.50 9.31
N PHE A 32 9.82 1.59 8.87
CA PHE A 32 10.50 2.87 8.71
C PHE A 32 9.85 3.65 7.57
N ARG A 33 9.63 2.98 6.44
CA ARG A 33 9.00 3.59 5.28
C ARG A 33 7.53 3.90 5.50
N ARG A 34 6.79 3.03 6.20
CA ARG A 34 5.40 3.30 6.60
C ARG A 34 5.31 4.60 7.41
N LYS A 35 6.16 4.75 8.43
CA LYS A 35 6.19 5.97 9.27
C LYS A 35 6.63 7.20 8.48
N GLN A 36 7.61 7.06 7.59
CA GLN A 36 8.06 8.15 6.71
C GLN A 36 6.93 8.60 5.77
N ASN A 37 6.20 7.67 5.16
CA ASN A 37 5.04 7.96 4.33
C ASN A 37 3.96 8.69 5.10
N SER A 38 3.58 8.21 6.30
CA SER A 38 2.62 8.91 7.17
C SER A 38 3.07 10.32 7.54
N ALA A 39 4.35 10.51 7.87
CA ALA A 39 4.89 11.84 8.17
C ALA A 39 4.87 12.80 6.97
N ASN A 40 4.94 12.27 5.75
CA ASN A 40 4.92 13.03 4.50
C ASN A 40 3.49 13.23 3.94
N GLY A 41 2.45 12.77 4.62
CA GLY A 41 1.07 12.84 4.13
C GLY A 41 0.72 11.79 3.07
N ASN A 42 1.57 10.78 2.87
CA ASN A 42 1.38 9.67 1.94
C ASN A 42 1.09 8.36 2.68
N GLY A 43 0.54 8.42 3.89
CA GLY A 43 0.38 7.29 4.81
C GLY A 43 -0.98 6.60 4.75
N GLY A 44 -1.67 6.72 3.62
CA GLY A 44 -2.93 6.04 3.39
C GLY A 44 -2.81 4.52 3.42
N ASN A 45 -3.90 3.84 3.08
CA ASN A 45 -3.96 2.38 3.06
C ASN A 45 -4.46 1.82 1.73
N VAL A 46 -4.78 2.68 0.76
CA VAL A 46 -5.28 2.24 -0.56
C VAL A 46 -4.16 2.26 -1.60
N LEU A 47 -4.16 1.25 -2.47
CA LEU A 47 -3.21 1.11 -3.57
C LEU A 47 -3.89 0.52 -4.83
N PRO A 48 -3.43 0.91 -6.03
CA PRO A 48 -3.86 0.27 -7.27
C PRO A 48 -3.24 -1.13 -7.41
N SER A 49 -4.07 -2.15 -7.60
CA SER A 49 -3.63 -3.56 -7.62
C SER A 49 -2.81 -3.93 -8.86
N ASN A 50 -2.89 -3.15 -9.94
CA ASN A 50 -2.17 -3.41 -11.18
C ASN A 50 -0.67 -3.06 -11.15
N PHE A 51 -0.15 -2.64 -9.99
CA PHE A 51 1.27 -2.35 -9.76
C PHE A 51 1.93 -3.32 -8.76
N VAL A 52 1.22 -4.37 -8.33
CA VAL A 52 1.72 -5.37 -7.37
C VAL A 52 1.51 -6.78 -7.90
N ASP A 53 2.39 -7.69 -7.49
CA ASP A 53 2.24 -9.13 -7.70
C ASP A 53 2.01 -9.82 -6.35
N LEU A 54 1.07 -10.76 -6.30
CA LEU A 54 0.88 -11.59 -5.10
C LEU A 54 2.06 -12.56 -4.95
N LEU A 55 2.67 -12.56 -3.77
CA LEU A 55 3.73 -13.50 -3.40
C LEU A 55 3.10 -14.84 -3.00
N ASN A 56 3.58 -15.94 -3.59
CA ASN A 56 3.19 -17.31 -3.26
C ASN A 56 4.26 -18.01 -2.42
#